data_AF-A0AAE3XPI2-F1
#
_entry.id   AF-A0AAE3XPI2-F1
#
_cell.length_a   1.000
_cell.length_b   1.000
_cell.length_c   1.000
_cell.angle_alpha   90.00
_cell.angle_beta   90.00
_cell.angle_gamma   90.00
#
_symmetry.space_group_name_H-M   'P 1'
#
loop_
_entity.id
_entity.type
_entity.pdbx_description
1 polymer ?
#
loop_
_entity_poly.entity_id
_entity_poly.type
_entity_poly.pdbx_seq_one_letter_code
_entity_poly.pdbx_strand_id
1 'polypeptide(L)'
;MNKKVKEYKLWFYCEMTFNNLSQFFFDRGLINDFEYDYENVYEWIETSLYDDSYELNISRKHLFDHELDRISIIEPTSILVIYENEEPDDALIDELAKKINQVLEIPVYSGKINYLGDDDYEYIVEAEYSSK
;
A
#
# COMPACT_ATOMS: atom_id res chain seq x y z
N MET A 1 -22.89 -0.77 5.27
CA MET A 1 -22.45 -1.78 4.28
C MET A 1 -21.22 -2.49 4.83
N ASN A 2 -20.96 -3.73 4.43
CA ASN A 2 -19.84 -4.52 4.95
C ASN A 2 -18.66 -4.43 3.98
N LYS A 3 -17.73 -3.50 4.23
CA LYS A 3 -16.46 -3.42 3.50
C LYS A 3 -15.62 -4.68 3.74
N LYS A 4 -14.96 -5.16 2.69
CA LYS A 4 -14.09 -6.35 2.70
C LYS A 4 -12.74 -6.00 2.07
N VAL A 5 -11.71 -6.73 2.47
CA VAL A 5 -10.34 -6.56 1.94
C VAL A 5 -10.05 -7.73 1.00
N LYS A 6 -9.49 -7.45 -0.18
CA LYS A 6 -9.00 -8.51 -1.08
C LYS A 6 -7.89 -9.29 -0.40
N GLU A 7 -7.88 -10.62 -0.56
CA GLU A 7 -6.84 -11.47 0.03
C GLU A 7 -5.44 -11.08 -0.48
N TYR A 8 -5.35 -10.80 -1.78
CA TYR A 8 -4.11 -10.42 -2.45
C TYR A 8 -3.82 -8.93 -2.25
N LYS A 9 -2.61 -8.65 -1.75
CA LYS A 9 -2.17 -7.30 -1.35
C LYS A 9 -0.90 -6.92 -2.10
N LEU A 10 -0.62 -5.62 -2.14
CA LEU A 10 0.60 -5.08 -2.72
C LEU A 10 1.49 -4.49 -1.63
N TRP A 11 2.81 -4.52 -1.83
CA TRP A 11 3.73 -3.73 -1.01
C TRP A 11 5.00 -3.35 -1.76
N PHE A 12 5.65 -2.29 -1.29
CA PHE A 12 6.92 -1.81 -1.82
C PHE A 12 7.72 -1.08 -0.73
N TYR A 13 9.00 -0.86 -0.99
CA TYR A 13 9.89 -0.16 -0.06
C TYR A 13 10.21 1.23 -0.61
N CYS A 14 9.82 2.27 0.13
CA CYS A 14 10.01 3.66 -0.30
C CYS A 14 10.43 4.53 0.89
N GLU A 15 11.43 5.38 0.67
CA GLU A 15 11.93 6.34 1.66
C GLU A 15 11.07 7.61 1.75
N MET A 16 10.11 7.80 0.82
CA MET A 16 9.21 8.94 0.89
C MET A 16 8.40 8.90 2.18
N THR A 17 8.28 10.05 2.85
CA THR A 17 7.29 10.24 3.91
C THR A 17 5.90 9.95 3.35
N PHE A 18 4.98 9.49 4.20
CA PHE A 18 3.67 9.05 3.75
C PHE A 18 2.89 10.18 3.05
N ASN A 19 2.99 11.40 3.58
CA ASN A 19 2.42 12.61 2.97
C ASN A 19 2.96 12.86 1.55
N ASN A 20 4.29 12.83 1.37
CA ASN A 20 4.90 12.99 0.05
C ASN A 20 4.49 11.87 -0.90
N LEU A 21 4.36 10.63 -0.42
CA LEU A 21 3.96 9.49 -1.24
C LEU A 21 2.52 9.65 -1.74
N SER A 22 1.56 10.02 -0.88
CA SER A 22 0.16 10.24 -1.31
C SER A 22 0.07 11.40 -2.30
N GLN A 23 0.72 12.53 -1.98
CA GLN A 23 0.74 13.66 -2.89
C GLN A 23 1.36 13.28 -4.24
N PHE A 24 2.44 12.50 -4.24
CA PHE A 24 3.07 12.01 -5.46
C PHE A 24 2.15 11.10 -6.28
N PHE A 25 1.41 10.19 -5.63
CA PHE A 25 0.41 9.35 -6.30
C PHE A 25 -0.73 10.16 -6.90
N PHE A 26 -1.23 11.16 -6.18
CA PHE A 26 -2.26 12.06 -6.66
C PHE A 26 -1.77 12.87 -7.88
N ASP A 27 -0.59 13.47 -7.80
CA ASP A 27 0.00 14.28 -8.89
C ASP A 27 0.26 13.44 -10.16
N ARG A 28 0.48 12.14 -10.00
CA ARG A 28 0.68 11.18 -11.10
C ARG A 28 -0.62 10.53 -11.58
N GLY A 29 -1.76 10.89 -11.00
CA GLY A 29 -3.08 10.36 -11.36
C GLY A 29 -3.27 8.89 -11.04
N LEU A 30 -2.51 8.36 -10.07
CA LEU A 30 -2.71 7.00 -9.57
C LEU A 30 -3.93 6.90 -8.65
N ILE A 31 -4.17 7.97 -7.89
CA ILE A 31 -5.31 8.13 -6.97
C ILE A 31 -6.05 9.44 -7.25
N ASN A 32 -7.33 9.49 -6.87
CA ASN A 32 -8.22 10.63 -7.13
C ASN A 32 -8.36 11.60 -5.96
N ASP A 33 -8.31 11.06 -4.75
CA ASP A 33 -8.44 11.77 -3.50
C ASP A 33 -7.60 11.04 -2.44
N PHE A 34 -7.46 11.62 -1.27
CA PHE A 34 -6.90 10.92 -0.12
C PHE A 34 -7.30 11.63 1.16
N GLU A 35 -7.66 10.84 2.16
CA GLU A 35 -7.82 11.30 3.55
C GLU A 35 -6.78 10.60 4.42
N TYR A 36 -6.17 11.38 5.32
CA TYR A 36 -5.17 10.89 6.26
C TYR A 36 -5.83 10.50 7.57
N ASP A 37 -5.50 9.31 8.06
CA ASP A 37 -5.68 8.95 9.46
C ASP A 37 -4.31 8.65 10.08
N TYR A 38 -4.03 9.34 11.18
CA TYR A 38 -2.80 9.18 11.94
C TYR A 38 -3.14 8.40 13.21
N GLU A 39 -3.01 7.08 13.16
CA GLU A 39 -3.07 6.27 14.37
C GLU A 39 -1.70 6.19 15.05
N ASN A 40 -1.70 5.84 16.34
CA ASN A 40 -0.49 5.84 17.16
C ASN A 40 0.65 4.96 16.61
N VAL A 41 0.34 3.93 15.81
CA VAL A 41 1.30 2.93 15.33
C VAL A 41 1.37 2.82 13.81
N TYR A 42 0.30 3.17 13.10
CA TYR A 42 0.24 3.13 11.64
C TYR A 42 -0.25 4.46 11.10
N GLU A 43 0.32 4.84 9.97
CA GLU A 43 -0.28 5.83 9.09
C GLU A 43 -1.05 5.05 8.03
N TRP A 44 -2.29 5.47 7.76
CA TRP A 44 -2.97 5.03 6.56
C TRP A 44 -3.64 6.17 5.80
N ILE A 45 -3.77 5.93 4.51
CA ILE A 45 -4.48 6.78 3.58
C ILE A 45 -5.65 5.97 3.06
N GLU A 46 -6.86 6.49 3.27
CA GLU A 46 -8.04 6.02 2.56
C GLU A 46 -8.17 6.83 1.26
N THR A 47 -8.31 6.15 0.14
CA THR A 47 -8.34 6.79 -1.19
C THR A 47 -9.19 5.97 -2.16
N SER A 48 -9.77 6.60 -3.17
CA SER A 48 -10.42 5.90 -4.29
C SER A 48 -9.58 5.87 -5.56
N LEU A 49 -9.83 4.85 -6.39
CA LEU A 49 -9.34 4.80 -7.77
C LEU A 49 -10.18 5.71 -8.69
N TYR A 50 -9.67 5.92 -9.92
CA TYR A 50 -10.28 6.85 -10.88
C TYR A 50 -11.73 6.56 -11.26
N ASP A 51 -12.17 5.31 -11.14
CA ASP A 51 -13.49 4.83 -11.52
C ASP A 51 -14.43 4.54 -10.33
N ASP A 52 -14.04 4.94 -9.12
CA ASP A 52 -14.77 4.73 -7.85
C ASP A 52 -15.20 3.27 -7.58
N SER A 53 -14.61 2.31 -8.30
CA SER A 53 -15.00 0.91 -8.21
C SER A 53 -14.49 0.23 -6.94
N TYR A 54 -13.36 0.73 -6.41
CA TYR A 54 -12.68 0.22 -5.23
C TYR A 54 -12.04 1.36 -4.45
N GLU A 55 -11.93 1.15 -3.14
CA GLU A 55 -11.11 1.97 -2.26
C GLU A 55 -9.73 1.29 -2.09
N LEU A 56 -8.69 2.10 -1.93
CA LEU A 56 -7.38 1.64 -1.48
C LEU A 56 -7.14 2.15 -0.07
N ASN A 57 -6.60 1.28 0.77
CA ASN A 57 -5.95 1.69 1.99
C ASN A 57 -4.45 1.48 1.80
N ILE A 58 -3.71 2.59 1.75
CA ILE A 58 -2.25 2.56 1.75
C ILE A 58 -1.85 2.65 3.22
N SER A 59 -0.97 1.78 3.71
CA SER A 59 -0.53 1.81 5.11
C SER A 59 0.97 1.55 5.28
N ARG A 60 1.55 2.15 6.31
CA ARG A 60 2.93 1.87 6.75
C ARG A 60 3.03 2.05 8.26
N LYS A 61 3.83 1.19 8.91
CA LYS A 61 4.15 1.31 10.33
C LYS A 61 4.95 2.59 10.59
N HIS A 62 4.62 3.31 11.66
CA HIS A 62 5.41 4.44 12.12
C HIS A 62 6.80 3.96 12.55
N LEU A 63 7.84 4.69 12.12
CA LEU A 63 9.16 4.62 12.73
C LEU A 63 9.19 5.67 13.85
N PHE A 64 9.13 5.23 15.10
CA PHE A 64 9.20 6.17 16.22
C PHE A 64 10.60 6.79 16.34
N ASP A 65 10.69 8.03 16.85
CA ASP A 65 11.97 8.76 16.97
C ASP A 65 13.08 7.99 17.70
N HIS A 66 12.73 7.09 18.62
CA HIS A 66 13.67 6.26 19.37
C HIS A 66 14.11 4.99 18.62
N GLU A 67 13.44 4.65 17.52
CA GLU A 67 13.80 3.58 16.59
C GLU A 67 14.62 4.12 15.41
N LEU A 68 14.80 5.43 15.31
CA LEU A 68 15.66 6.06 14.31
C LEU A 68 17.14 5.63 14.49
N ASP A 69 17.61 5.35 15.71
CA ASP A 69 18.97 4.79 15.87
C ASP A 69 19.10 3.34 15.35
N ARG A 70 17.99 2.71 14.93
CA ARG A 70 17.92 1.43 14.20
C ARG A 70 17.67 1.62 12.69
N ILE A 71 17.84 2.85 12.13
CA ILE A 71 17.73 3.22 10.70
C ILE A 71 18.63 2.36 9.81
N SER A 72 18.16 1.15 9.50
CA SER A 72 18.54 0.43 8.29
C SER A 72 17.37 -0.37 7.70
N ILE A 73 16.22 -0.38 8.38
CA ILE A 73 15.03 -1.11 7.96
C ILE A 73 14.02 -0.10 7.44
N ILE A 74 13.84 -0.08 6.12
CA ILE A 74 12.71 0.58 5.48
C ILE A 74 11.51 -0.32 5.70
N GLU A 75 10.52 0.14 6.47
CA GLU A 75 9.25 -0.59 6.62
C GLU A 75 8.50 -0.60 5.28
N PRO A 76 7.90 -1.74 4.89
CA PRO A 76 7.13 -1.83 3.65
C PRO A 76 5.90 -0.93 3.72
N THR A 77 5.64 -0.22 2.63
CA THR A 77 4.34 0.41 2.40
C THR A 77 3.42 -0.62 1.77
N SER A 78 2.33 -0.95 2.46
CA SER A 78 1.32 -1.90 1.99
C SER A 78 0.16 -1.16 1.32
N ILE A 79 -0.45 -1.78 0.32
CA ILE A 79 -1.70 -1.33 -0.28
C ILE A 79 -2.71 -2.47 -0.20
N LEU A 80 -3.84 -2.15 0.42
CA LEU A 80 -5.00 -3.02 0.57
C LEU A 80 -6.09 -2.53 -0.39
N VAL A 81 -6.66 -3.45 -1.18
CA VAL A 81 -7.83 -3.14 -2.01
C VAL A 81 -9.09 -3.49 -1.22
N ILE A 82 -9.94 -2.50 -1.02
CA ILE A 82 -11.19 -2.58 -0.26
C ILE A 82 -12.36 -2.56 -1.25
N TYR A 83 -13.31 -3.47 -1.06
CA TYR A 83 -14.48 -3.64 -1.92
C TYR A 83 -15.74 -3.91 -1.09
N GLU A 84 -16.91 -3.58 -1.67
CA GLU A 84 -18.20 -3.78 -0.99
C GLU A 84 -19.04 -4.91 -1.60
N ASN A 85 -19.09 -5.00 -2.94
CA ASN A 85 -20.03 -5.87 -3.64
C ASN A 85 -19.34 -7.10 -4.24
N GLU A 86 -18.48 -6.87 -5.23
CA GLU A 86 -17.77 -7.91 -5.98
C GLU A 86 -16.27 -7.79 -5.71
N GLU A 87 -15.63 -8.93 -5.43
CA GLU A 87 -14.19 -8.96 -5.22
C GLU A 87 -13.49 -8.65 -6.56
N PRO A 88 -12.51 -7.73 -6.58
CA PRO A 88 -11.77 -7.45 -7.79
C PRO A 88 -10.97 -8.67 -8.28
N ASP A 89 -10.84 -8.81 -9.60
CA ASP A 89 -9.98 -9.81 -10.22
C ASP A 89 -8.51 -9.56 -9.83
N ASP A 90 -7.71 -10.62 -9.76
CA ASP A 90 -6.26 -10.55 -9.59
C ASP A 90 -5.60 -9.72 -10.69
N ALA A 91 -6.18 -9.69 -11.89
CA ALA A 91 -5.75 -8.82 -12.99
C ALA A 91 -5.72 -7.32 -12.60
N LEU A 92 -6.63 -6.86 -11.74
CA LEU A 92 -6.60 -5.49 -11.21
C LEU A 92 -5.35 -5.26 -10.36
N ILE A 93 -4.99 -6.25 -9.53
CA ILE A 93 -3.83 -6.15 -8.64
C ILE A 93 -2.54 -6.09 -9.46
N ASP A 94 -2.44 -6.91 -10.50
CA ASP A 94 -1.33 -6.87 -11.45
C ASP A 94 -1.22 -5.53 -12.16
N GLU A 95 -2.35 -4.93 -12.55
CA GLU A 95 -2.38 -3.61 -13.19
C GLU A 95 -1.93 -2.50 -12.24
N LEU A 96 -2.45 -2.51 -11.00
CA LEU A 96 -2.06 -1.57 -9.95
C LEU A 96 -0.56 -1.69 -9.65
N ALA A 97 -0.04 -2.91 -9.49
CA ALA A 97 1.37 -3.14 -9.22
C ALA A 97 2.28 -2.57 -10.33
N LYS A 98 1.90 -2.81 -11.60
CA LYS A 98 2.61 -2.25 -12.76
C LYS A 98 2.57 -0.72 -12.79
N LYS A 99 1.41 -0.12 -12.51
CA LYS A 99 1.26 1.34 -12.45
C LYS A 99 2.12 1.95 -11.34
N ILE A 100 2.10 1.37 -10.14
CA ILE A 100 2.94 1.82 -9.01
C ILE A 100 4.42 1.68 -9.38
N ASN A 101 4.82 0.54 -9.95
CA ASN A 101 6.20 0.33 -10.40
C ASN A 101 6.62 1.38 -11.43
N GLN A 102 5.76 1.70 -12.40
CA GLN A 102 6.04 2.73 -13.42
C GLN A 102 6.12 4.13 -12.83
N VAL A 103 5.30 4.44 -11.83
CA VAL A 103 5.24 5.76 -11.19
C VAL A 103 6.45 6.00 -10.29
N LEU A 104 6.83 5.00 -9.50
CA LEU A 104 7.89 5.10 -8.49
C LEU A 104 9.26 4.62 -8.97
N GLU A 105 9.32 3.85 -10.06
CA GLU A 105 10.54 3.20 -10.58
C GLU A 105 11.23 2.28 -9.54
N ILE A 106 10.44 1.67 -8.64
CA ILE A 106 10.90 0.72 -7.61
C ILE A 106 10.21 -0.63 -7.75
N PRO A 107 10.81 -1.73 -7.27
CA PRO A 107 10.13 -3.03 -7.21
C PRO A 107 8.83 -2.96 -6.39
N VAL A 108 7.77 -3.53 -6.94
CA VAL A 108 6.48 -3.72 -6.26
C VAL A 108 6.23 -5.22 -6.15
N TYR A 109 5.81 -5.66 -4.98
CA TYR A 109 5.54 -7.05 -4.69
C TYR A 109 4.05 -7.25 -4.52
N SER A 110 3.58 -8.45 -4.86
CA SER A 110 2.21 -8.86 -4.63
C SER A 110 2.17 -10.27 -4.02
N GLY A 111 1.18 -10.51 -3.17
CA GLY A 111 1.12 -11.73 -2.38
C GLY A 111 0.20 -11.63 -1.17
N LYS A 112 0.54 -12.39 -0.13
CA LYS A 112 -0.21 -12.43 1.14
C LYS A 112 0.55 -11.69 2.23
N ILE A 113 -0.19 -10.95 3.05
CA ILE A 113 0.34 -10.33 4.28
C ILE A 113 -0.39 -10.97 5.47
N ASN A 114 0.33 -11.78 6.23
CA ASN A 114 -0.16 -12.47 7.41
C ASN A 114 0.18 -11.66 8.67
N TYR A 115 -0.79 -11.47 9.55
CA TYR A 115 -0.57 -10.86 10.86
C TYR A 115 -0.02 -11.89 11.84
N LEU A 116 1.13 -11.59 12.45
CA LEU A 116 1.82 -12.49 13.39
C LEU A 116 1.51 -12.16 14.86
N GLY A 117 0.94 -10.99 15.15
CA GLY A 117 0.71 -10.47 16.50
C GLY A 117 1.40 -9.13 16.72
N ASP A 118 0.93 -8.37 17.72
CA ASP A 118 1.35 -7.01 18.03
C ASP A 118 1.37 -6.10 16.79
N ASP A 119 2.57 -5.85 16.24
CA ASP A 119 2.82 -5.02 15.06
C ASP A 119 3.71 -5.71 14.02
N ASP A 120 3.70 -7.05 14.03
CA ASP A 120 4.53 -7.88 13.17
C ASP A 120 3.70 -8.54 12.07
N TYR A 121 4.27 -8.52 10.86
CA TYR A 121 3.67 -9.11 9.67
C TYR A 121 4.66 -9.97 8.90
N GLU A 122 4.16 -11.04 8.31
CA GLU A 122 4.88 -11.85 7.33
C GLU A 122 4.36 -11.53 5.92
N TYR A 123 5.30 -11.22 5.03
CA TYR A 123 5.04 -10.90 3.62
C TYR A 123 5.44 -12.07 2.75
N ILE A 124 4.47 -12.80 2.20
CA ILE A 124 4.69 -13.94 1.31
C ILE A 124 4.58 -13.45 -0.13
N VAL A 125 5.73 -13.26 -0.78
CA VAL A 125 5.82 -12.84 -2.19
C VAL A 125 5.31 -13.95 -3.10
N GLU A 126 4.36 -13.62 -3.97
CA GLU A 126 3.90 -14.49 -5.06
C GLU A 126 4.29 -13.94 -6.44
N ALA A 127 4.37 -12.61 -6.59
CA ALA A 127 4.95 -11.99 -7.78
C ALA A 127 5.73 -10.71 -7.44
N GLU A 128 6.67 -10.36 -8.32
CA GLU A 128 7.49 -9.15 -8.29
C GLU A 128 7.36 -8.40 -9.61
N TYR A 129 7.17 -7.08 -9.52
CA TYR A 129 7.07 -6.14 -10.63
C TYR A 129 8.25 -5.18 -10.55
N SER A 130 9.25 -5.40 -11.40
CA SER A 130 10.43 -4.54 -11.51
C SER A 130 10.65 -4.12 -12.96
N SER A 131 10.96 -2.84 -13.15
CA SER A 131 11.40 -2.32 -14.44
C SER A 131 12.84 -2.79 -14.70
N LYS A 132 13.12 -3.23 -15.94
CA LYS A 132 14.47 -3.65 -16.37
C LYS A 132 15.37 -2.48 -16.71
#